data_AF-A0A1L5P6H4-F1
#
_entry.id   AF-A0A1L5P6H4-F1
#
_cell.length_a   1.000
_cell.length_b   1.000
_cell.length_c   1.000
_cell.angle_alpha   90.00
_cell.angle_beta   90.00
_cell.angle_gamma   90.00
#
_symmetry.space_group_name_H-M   'P 1'
#
loop_
_entity.id
_entity.type
_entity.pdbx_description
1 polymer ?
#
loop_
_entity_poly.entity_id
_entity_poly.type
_entity_poly.pdbx_seq_one_letter_code
_entity_poly.pdbx_strand_id
1 'polypeptide(L)'
;MARKARKGSNREIRVNADVAAQTTQQSSGGSRLDGRSFLYVGGRDCQVAHLRQIASSFGAELIHHDGGLREAVSRIDTVLPSVDCVFCPIDCISHDACLRVKTGCKKFGKAFIPLRNGSKSSLERALQTMNERDNSR
;
A
#
# COMPACT_ATOMS: atom_id res chain seq x y z
N MET A 1 9.42 51.47 56.59
CA MET A 1 8.94 51.37 55.20
C MET A 1 8.50 49.93 54.91
N ALA A 2 7.62 49.72 53.92
CA ALA A 2 7.12 48.45 53.36
C ALA A 2 8.25 47.55 52.76
N ARG A 3 8.12 46.30 52.26
CA ARG A 3 7.14 45.16 52.15
C ARG A 3 7.95 43.98 51.52
N LYS A 4 7.53 42.70 51.37
CA LYS A 4 6.64 41.77 52.10
C LYS A 4 6.72 40.37 51.41
N ALA A 5 7.26 39.36 52.11
CA ALA A 5 7.25 37.89 51.93
C ALA A 5 6.74 37.16 50.63
N ARG A 6 7.29 35.94 50.42
CA ARG A 6 6.69 34.67 49.90
C ARG A 6 6.99 34.15 48.47
N LYS A 7 7.12 32.81 48.46
CA LYS A 7 6.76 31.78 47.45
C LYS A 7 7.59 31.68 46.15
N GLY A 8 8.02 30.45 45.87
CA GLY A 8 8.49 30.03 44.54
C GLY A 8 7.39 29.34 43.73
N SER A 9 7.76 28.91 42.52
CA SER A 9 7.04 27.94 41.68
C SER A 9 7.97 27.40 40.59
N ASN A 10 7.98 26.08 40.47
CA ASN A 10 7.70 25.31 39.25
C ASN A 10 8.03 25.95 37.88
N ARG A 11 8.87 25.25 37.09
CA ARG A 11 8.85 25.38 35.63
C ARG A 11 9.15 24.04 34.93
N GLU A 12 8.29 23.05 35.14
CA GLU A 12 8.18 21.90 34.24
C GLU A 12 7.89 22.39 32.81
N ILE A 13 8.73 21.96 31.86
CA ILE A 13 8.61 22.32 30.46
C ILE A 13 7.64 21.34 29.80
N ARG A 14 6.43 21.81 29.49
CA ARG A 14 5.49 21.09 28.63
C ARG A 14 6.02 21.11 27.20
N VAL A 15 6.16 19.94 26.59
CA VAL A 15 6.21 19.81 25.14
C VAL A 15 5.17 18.77 24.74
N ASN A 16 4.01 19.26 24.31
CA ASN A 16 3.00 18.42 23.67
C ASN A 16 3.49 18.21 22.23
N ALA A 17 3.66 16.95 21.81
CA ALA A 17 4.14 16.59 20.48
C ALA A 17 3.12 15.67 19.78
N ASP A 18 1.92 16.22 19.60
CA ASP A 18 0.84 15.65 18.80
C ASP A 18 1.15 15.75 17.30
N VAL A 19 1.87 14.76 16.74
CA VAL A 19 2.02 14.62 15.28
C VAL A 19 1.75 13.18 14.81
N ALA A 20 0.52 13.01 14.32
CA ALA A 20 0.11 12.16 13.19
C ALA A 20 0.55 10.68 13.12
N ALA A 21 -0.30 9.78 13.64
CA ALA A 21 -0.63 8.50 12.98
C ALA A 21 -1.97 7.88 13.47
N GLN A 22 -3.01 8.69 13.73
CA GLN A 22 -4.36 8.16 13.90
C GLN A 22 -5.10 8.14 12.56
N THR A 23 -5.11 6.98 11.89
CA THR A 23 -6.03 6.73 10.78
C THR A 23 -6.64 5.34 10.91
N THR A 24 -7.93 5.34 11.31
CA THR A 24 -8.93 4.28 11.13
C THR A 24 -8.64 2.88 11.67
N GLN A 25 -9.09 2.65 12.91
CA GLN A 25 -9.64 1.35 13.28
C GLN A 25 -10.99 1.12 12.57
N GLN A 26 -11.24 -0.14 12.20
CA GLN A 26 -12.55 -0.80 12.20
C GLN A 26 -13.62 -0.37 11.17
N SER A 27 -13.66 -1.11 10.06
CA SER A 27 -14.93 -1.52 9.43
C SER A 27 -15.22 -2.97 9.80
N SER A 28 -16.13 -3.20 10.74
CA SER A 28 -16.66 -4.54 11.07
C SER A 28 -17.61 -5.03 9.97
N GLY A 29 -17.00 -5.40 8.86
CA GLY A 29 -17.64 -5.92 7.65
C GLY A 29 -16.51 -6.40 6.76
N GLY A 30 -16.00 -7.60 7.05
CA GLY A 30 -14.76 -8.13 6.49
C GLY A 30 -14.79 -8.06 4.97
N SER A 31 -14.00 -7.14 4.40
CA SER A 31 -13.75 -7.15 2.96
C SER A 31 -13.09 -8.48 2.64
N ARG A 32 -13.59 -9.21 1.64
CA ARG A 32 -13.14 -10.59 1.35
C ARG A 32 -11.72 -10.67 0.79
N LEU A 33 -11.07 -9.50 0.69
CA LEU A 33 -9.66 -9.27 0.39
C LEU A 33 -8.77 -9.26 1.65
N ASP A 34 -9.35 -9.36 2.86
CA ASP A 34 -8.62 -9.42 4.12
C ASP A 34 -7.61 -10.57 4.13
N GLY A 35 -6.37 -10.27 4.50
CA GLY A 35 -5.24 -11.21 4.48
C GLY A 35 -4.72 -11.58 3.08
N ARG A 36 -5.26 -11.05 1.98
CA ARG A 36 -4.70 -11.27 0.63
C ARG A 36 -3.47 -10.40 0.40
N SER A 37 -2.52 -10.96 -0.34
CA SER A 37 -1.27 -10.29 -0.69
C SER A 37 -1.27 -9.86 -2.15
N PHE A 38 -1.03 -8.57 -2.40
CA PHE A 38 -0.98 -7.98 -3.74
C PHE A 38 0.42 -7.47 -4.07
N LEU A 39 0.89 -7.79 -5.27
CA LEU A 39 2.11 -7.21 -5.83
C LEU A 39 1.77 -6.06 -6.78
N TYR A 40 2.43 -4.92 -6.63
CA TYR A 40 2.32 -3.78 -7.54
C TYR A 40 3.68 -3.55 -8.21
N VAL A 41 3.74 -3.72 -9.54
CA VAL A 41 5.00 -3.65 -10.29
C VAL A 41 5.06 -2.39 -11.15
N GLY A 42 6.05 -1.53 -10.90
CA GLY A 42 6.21 -0.23 -11.55
C GLY A 42 5.56 0.90 -10.77
N GLY A 43 5.08 1.92 -11.48
CA GLY A 43 4.52 3.14 -10.92
C GLY A 43 5.60 4.13 -10.46
N ARG A 44 5.28 4.96 -9.46
CA ARG A 44 6.18 5.98 -8.90
C ARG A 44 6.32 5.79 -7.39
N ASP A 45 7.55 5.65 -6.88
CA ASP A 45 7.87 5.47 -5.45
C ASP A 45 7.10 6.46 -4.55
N CYS A 46 7.02 7.73 -4.94
CA CYS A 46 6.34 8.79 -4.17
C CYS A 46 4.86 8.51 -3.86
N GLN A 47 4.21 7.60 -4.59
CA GLN A 47 2.82 7.22 -4.34
C GLN A 47 2.66 5.91 -3.56
N VAL A 48 3.72 5.11 -3.39
CA VAL A 48 3.68 3.75 -2.81
C VAL A 48 3.11 3.76 -1.40
N ALA A 49 3.45 4.75 -0.57
CA ALA A 49 2.89 4.91 0.77
C ALA A 49 1.35 5.05 0.75
N HIS A 50 0.80 5.84 -0.20
CA HIS A 50 -0.64 5.97 -0.37
C HIS A 50 -1.28 4.70 -0.95
N LEU A 51 -0.63 4.06 -1.93
CA LEU A 51 -1.14 2.82 -2.53
C LEU A 51 -1.24 1.71 -1.47
N ARG A 52 -0.23 1.59 -0.59
CA ARG A 52 -0.25 0.67 0.55
C ARG A 52 -1.36 1.02 1.54
N GLN A 53 -1.52 2.29 1.91
CA GLN A 53 -2.60 2.71 2.81
C GLN A 53 -3.99 2.39 2.25
N ILE A 54 -4.20 2.56 0.93
CA ILE A 54 -5.44 2.16 0.25
C ILE A 54 -5.64 0.65 0.38
N ALA A 55 -4.65 -0.17 0.01
CA ALA A 55 -4.75 -1.63 0.13
C ALA A 55 -5.03 -2.11 1.56
N SER A 56 -4.34 -1.56 2.55
CA SER A 56 -4.57 -1.86 3.97
C SER A 56 -5.97 -1.45 4.45
N SER A 57 -6.57 -0.40 3.86
CA SER A 57 -7.97 -0.03 4.13
C SER A 57 -8.99 -1.05 3.58
N PHE A 58 -8.58 -1.95 2.68
CA PHE A 58 -9.36 -3.10 2.22
C PHE A 58 -8.97 -4.42 2.92
N GLY A 59 -8.12 -4.37 3.96
CA GLY A 59 -7.61 -5.54 4.68
C GLY A 59 -6.44 -6.26 4.00
N ALA A 60 -5.93 -5.74 2.88
CA ALA A 60 -4.94 -6.41 2.05
C ALA A 60 -3.52 -5.86 2.21
N GLU A 61 -2.52 -6.73 2.04
CA GLU A 61 -1.12 -6.32 1.99
C GLU A 61 -0.72 -5.87 0.58
N LEU A 62 0.01 -4.75 0.46
CA LEU A 62 0.62 -4.31 -0.80
C LEU A 62 2.14 -4.35 -0.74
N ILE A 63 2.70 -5.26 -1.51
CA ILE A 63 4.11 -5.34 -1.86
C ILE A 63 4.32 -4.49 -3.12
N HIS A 64 5.28 -3.57 -3.07
CA HIS A 64 5.70 -2.78 -4.23
C HIS A 64 7.03 -3.31 -4.77
N HIS A 65 7.19 -3.23 -6.09
CA HIS A 65 8.46 -3.46 -6.76
C HIS A 65 8.58 -2.44 -7.91
N ASP A 66 9.73 -1.77 -8.07
CA ASP A 66 9.87 -0.67 -9.03
C ASP A 66 9.78 -1.05 -10.53
N GLY A 67 9.77 -2.35 -10.87
CA GLY A 67 9.70 -2.82 -12.26
C GLY A 67 11.02 -2.83 -13.02
N GLY A 68 12.17 -2.95 -12.34
CA GLY A 68 13.47 -3.20 -12.97
C GLY A 68 14.39 -1.97 -13.07
N LEU A 69 14.01 -0.85 -12.46
CA LEU A 69 14.77 0.40 -12.43
C LEU A 69 15.85 0.41 -11.34
N ARG A 70 15.59 -0.23 -10.19
CA ARG A 70 16.52 -0.27 -9.03
C ARG A 70 16.64 -1.68 -8.46
N GLU A 71 15.52 -2.41 -8.42
CA GLU A 71 15.43 -3.80 -8.01
C GLU A 71 15.55 -4.76 -9.20
N ALA A 72 16.24 -5.89 -9.02
CA ALA A 72 16.34 -6.91 -10.06
C ALA A 72 14.98 -7.54 -10.36
N VAL A 73 14.58 -7.57 -11.64
CA VAL A 73 13.33 -8.18 -12.14
C VAL A 73 13.16 -9.66 -11.72
N SER A 74 14.25 -10.36 -11.42
CA SER A 74 14.22 -11.71 -10.82
C SER A 74 13.53 -11.78 -9.45
N ARG A 75 13.51 -10.68 -8.67
CA ARG A 75 12.81 -10.62 -7.38
C ARG A 75 11.30 -10.79 -7.56
N ILE A 76 10.72 -10.33 -8.68
CA ILE A 76 9.32 -10.59 -9.05
C ILE A 76 9.02 -12.10 -9.04
N ASP A 77 9.91 -12.95 -9.59
CA ASP A 77 9.71 -14.42 -9.62
C ASP A 77 9.69 -15.03 -8.21
N THR A 78 10.45 -14.47 -7.27
CA THR A 78 10.47 -14.91 -5.87
C THR A 78 9.25 -14.45 -5.06
N VAL A 79 8.66 -13.31 -5.41
CA VAL A 79 7.49 -12.74 -4.70
C VAL A 79 6.16 -13.25 -5.28
N LEU A 80 6.11 -13.52 -6.59
CA LEU A 80 4.96 -14.07 -7.31
C LEU A 80 4.27 -15.27 -6.64
N PRO A 81 4.95 -16.32 -6.13
CA PRO A 81 4.27 -17.43 -5.46
C PRO A 81 3.56 -17.00 -4.17
N SER A 82 4.08 -16.00 -3.45
CA SER A 82 3.56 -15.51 -2.16
C SER A 82 2.39 -14.52 -2.27
N VAL A 83 2.06 -14.02 -3.47
CA VAL A 83 0.96 -13.07 -3.70
C VAL A 83 -0.20 -13.73 -4.43
N ASP A 84 -1.42 -13.22 -4.26
CA ASP A 84 -2.64 -13.73 -4.90
C ASP A 84 -2.85 -13.09 -6.28
N CYS A 85 -2.52 -11.80 -6.40
CA CYS A 85 -2.74 -11.02 -7.61
C CYS A 85 -1.66 -9.94 -7.80
N VAL A 86 -1.39 -9.61 -9.06
CA VAL A 86 -0.41 -8.60 -9.47
C VAL A 86 -1.08 -7.47 -10.25
N PHE A 87 -0.87 -6.24 -9.78
CA PHE A 87 -1.24 -5.00 -10.45
C PHE A 87 -0.07 -4.46 -11.27
N CYS A 88 -0.35 -4.08 -12.52
CA CYS A 88 0.67 -3.66 -13.49
C CYS A 88 0.24 -2.37 -14.20
N PRO A 89 0.60 -1.17 -13.70
CA PRO A 89 0.44 0.11 -14.42
C PRO A 89 1.19 0.11 -15.76
N ILE A 90 0.46 0.17 -16.87
CA ILE A 90 1.01 0.12 -18.23
C ILE A 90 1.75 1.41 -18.64
N ASP A 91 1.48 2.54 -17.96
CA ASP A 91 2.13 3.83 -18.23
C ASP A 91 3.53 3.98 -17.61
N CYS A 92 3.83 3.19 -16.57
CA CYS A 92 5.03 3.32 -15.74
C CYS A 92 5.59 1.94 -15.37
N ILE A 93 5.87 1.09 -16.35
CA ILE A 93 6.57 -0.19 -16.16
C ILE A 93 7.57 -0.43 -17.31
N SER A 94 8.70 -1.08 -17.01
CA SER A 94 9.62 -1.53 -18.06
C SER A 94 9.01 -2.67 -18.89
N HIS A 95 9.40 -2.77 -20.16
CA HIS A 95 8.94 -3.83 -21.04
C HIS A 95 9.34 -5.22 -20.51
N ASP A 96 10.55 -5.35 -19.97
CA ASP A 96 11.07 -6.60 -19.39
C ASP A 96 10.26 -7.04 -18.16
N ALA A 97 10.01 -6.13 -17.20
CA ALA A 97 9.20 -6.46 -16.04
C ALA A 97 7.75 -6.81 -16.41
N CYS A 98 7.16 -6.13 -17.39
CA CYS A 98 5.82 -6.49 -17.88
C CYS A 98 5.79 -7.92 -18.47
N LEU A 99 6.77 -8.29 -19.30
CA LEU A 99 6.91 -9.64 -19.83
C LEU A 99 7.17 -10.68 -18.73
N ARG A 100 8.02 -10.34 -17.75
CA ARG A 100 8.34 -11.22 -16.61
C ARG A 100 7.12 -11.48 -15.74
N VAL A 101 6.38 -10.43 -15.37
CA VAL A 101 5.12 -10.54 -14.60
C VAL A 101 4.10 -11.35 -15.38
N LYS A 102 3.85 -11.04 -16.66
CA LYS A 102 2.87 -11.77 -17.49
C LYS A 102 3.19 -13.26 -17.59
N THR A 103 4.46 -13.60 -17.79
CA THR A 103 4.94 -15.00 -17.88
C THR A 103 4.89 -15.68 -16.52
N GLY A 104 5.29 -14.99 -15.46
CA GLY A 104 5.27 -15.47 -14.08
C GLY A 104 3.86 -15.72 -13.57
N CYS A 105 2.91 -14.79 -13.75
CA CYS A 105 1.50 -14.99 -13.43
C CYS A 105 0.92 -16.21 -14.15
N LYS A 106 1.26 -16.42 -15.44
CA LYS A 106 0.86 -17.62 -16.19
C LYS A 106 1.48 -18.91 -15.63
N LYS A 107 2.74 -18.88 -15.18
CA LYS A 107 3.46 -20.01 -14.59
C LYS A 107 2.93 -20.40 -13.20
N PHE A 108 2.64 -19.41 -12.35
CA PHE A 108 2.20 -19.60 -10.96
C PHE A 108 0.66 -19.57 -10.79
N GLY A 109 -0.11 -19.42 -11.87
CA GLY A 109 -1.57 -19.37 -11.82
C GLY A 109 -2.15 -18.12 -11.14
N LYS A 110 -1.37 -17.03 -11.03
CA LYS A 110 -1.76 -15.82 -10.29
C LYS A 110 -2.55 -14.84 -11.17
N ALA A 111 -3.46 -14.09 -10.58
CA ALA A 111 -4.26 -13.12 -11.32
C ALA A 111 -3.40 -11.92 -11.75
N PHE A 112 -3.37 -11.61 -13.05
CA PHE A 112 -2.70 -10.44 -13.61
C PHE A 112 -3.72 -9.36 -13.96
N ILE A 113 -3.61 -8.18 -13.33
CA ILE A 113 -4.51 -7.04 -13.56
C ILE A 113 -3.69 -5.87 -14.13
N PRO A 114 -3.73 -5.62 -15.46
CA PRO A 114 -3.14 -4.43 -16.04
C PRO A 114 -3.96 -3.20 -15.64
N LEU A 115 -3.28 -2.18 -15.09
CA LEU A 115 -3.88 -0.88 -14.76
C LEU A 115 -3.59 0.12 -15.87
N ARG A 116 -4.60 0.92 -16.25
CA ARG A 116 -4.45 1.94 -17.30
C ARG A 116 -3.41 3.00 -16.95
N ASN A 117 -3.24 3.32 -15.67
CA ASN A 117 -2.19 4.20 -15.19
C ASN A 117 -1.79 3.90 -13.73
N GLY A 118 -0.64 4.43 -13.31
CA GLY A 118 -0.12 4.33 -11.95
C GLY A 118 -0.73 5.29 -10.94
N SER A 119 -2.03 5.61 -11.04
CA SER A 119 -2.73 6.51 -10.09
C SER A 119 -3.36 5.76 -8.92
N LYS A 120 -3.52 6.49 -7.80
CA LYS A 120 -4.21 6.03 -6.58
C LYS A 120 -5.63 5.54 -6.90
N SER A 121 -6.40 6.34 -7.64
CA SER A 121 -7.78 6.02 -8.04
C SER A 121 -7.90 4.81 -8.96
N SER A 122 -6.88 4.50 -9.77
CA SER A 122 -6.87 3.28 -10.59
C SER A 122 -6.67 2.01 -9.75
N LEU A 123 -5.82 2.06 -8.72
CA LEU A 123 -5.69 0.94 -7.78
C LEU A 123 -6.95 0.79 -6.92
N GLU A 124 -7.47 1.89 -6.38
CA GLU A 124 -8.66 1.91 -5.53
C GLU A 124 -9.88 1.30 -6.24
N ARG A 125 -10.15 1.73 -7.50
CA ARG A 125 -11.23 1.12 -8.31
C ARG A 125 -11.01 -0.37 -8.57
N ALA A 126 -9.77 -0.79 -8.82
CA ALA A 126 -9.48 -2.20 -9.06
C ALA A 126 -9.73 -3.04 -7.79
N LEU A 127 -9.32 -2.54 -6.62
CA LEU A 127 -9.60 -3.17 -5.32
C LEU A 127 -11.10 -3.19 -4.99
N GLN A 128 -11.83 -2.10 -5.23
CA GLN A 128 -13.30 -2.05 -5.10
C GLN A 128 -13.96 -3.12 -5.97
N THR A 129 -13.66 -3.15 -7.27
CA THR A 129 -14.21 -4.16 -8.19
C THR A 129 -13.85 -5.59 -7.79
N MET A 130 -12.66 -5.82 -7.21
CA MET A 130 -12.30 -7.13 -6.67
C MET A 130 -13.11 -7.48 -5.42
N ASN A 131 -13.29 -6.53 -4.49
CA ASN A 131 -14.06 -6.73 -3.27
C ASN A 131 -15.55 -6.99 -3.58
N GLU A 132 -16.14 -6.25 -4.53
CA GLU A 132 -17.52 -6.45 -4.99
C GLU A 132 -17.74 -7.83 -5.62
N ARG A 133 -16.83 -8.25 -6.52
CA ARG A 133 -16.88 -9.58 -7.15
C ARG A 133 -16.76 -10.71 -6.16
N ASP A 134 -15.93 -10.54 -5.14
CA ASP A 134 -15.73 -11.56 -4.11
C ASP A 134 -16.92 -11.58 -3.14
N ASN A 135 -17.48 -10.43 -2.75
CA ASN A 135 -18.68 -10.35 -1.91
C ASN A 135 -19.96 -10.89 -2.61
N SER A 136 -19.91 -11.07 -3.94
CA SER A 136 -21.01 -11.59 -4.77
C SER A 136 -20.91 -13.10 -5.07
N ARG A 137 -20.02 -13.84 -4.38
CA ARG A 137 -19.76 -15.29 -4.58
C ARG A 137 -20.01 -16.12 -3.33
#